data_AF-A0A1H5SIG3-F1
#
_entry.id   AF-A0A1H5SIG3-F1
#
_cell.length_a   1.000
_cell.length_b   1.000
_cell.length_c   1.000
_cell.angle_alpha   90.00
_cell.angle_beta   90.00
_cell.angle_gamma   90.00
#
_symmetry.space_group_name_H-M   'P 1'
#
loop_
_entity.id
_entity.type
_entity.pdbx_description
1 polymer ?
#
loop_
_entity_poly.entity_id
_entity_poly.type
_entity_poly.pdbx_seq_one_letter_code
_entity_poly.pdbx_strand_id
1 'polypeptide(L)'
;MPGEAITLMYKASIFGNFSPYIMSVRIAVLILALFNIQKGVQAFIKEGFFNFKSSERFNRSEYLLLLLSVFGIIIRLLGMNQSPKEQILSDIILYLLLLAIGIGLLAFSDVIKKGNIIETENNLTI
;
A
#
# COMPACT_ATOMS: atom_id res chain seq x y z
N MET A 1 -1.07 -10.85 35.78
CA MET A 1 -2.32 -10.11 35.54
C MET A 1 -2.37 -9.20 34.30
N PRO A 2 -1.29 -8.86 33.55
CA PRO A 2 -1.45 -8.17 32.25
C PRO A 2 -1.81 -9.11 31.08
N GLY A 3 -1.47 -10.42 31.17
CA GLY A 3 -1.73 -11.39 30.12
C GLY A 3 -3.21 -11.74 29.90
N GLU A 4 -4.02 -11.73 30.97
CA GLU A 4 -5.46 -12.04 30.90
C GLU A 4 -6.27 -10.92 30.22
N ALA A 5 -5.92 -9.66 30.49
CA ALA A 5 -6.57 -8.52 29.82
C ALA A 5 -6.30 -8.50 28.32
N ILE A 6 -5.06 -8.83 27.91
CA ILE A 6 -4.66 -8.89 26.50
C ILE A 6 -5.39 -10.04 25.78
N THR A 7 -5.53 -11.21 26.42
CA THR A 7 -6.24 -12.36 25.84
C THR A 7 -7.74 -12.13 25.71
N LEU A 8 -8.39 -11.46 26.69
CA LEU A 8 -9.78 -11.04 26.60
C LEU A 8 -10.01 -10.01 25.47
N MET A 9 -9.10 -9.05 25.32
CA MET A 9 -9.17 -8.04 24.26
C MET A 9 -9.02 -8.67 22.86
N TYR A 10 -8.11 -9.62 22.70
CA TYR A 10 -7.95 -10.34 21.42
C TYR A 10 -9.14 -11.23 21.11
N LYS A 11 -9.74 -11.90 22.11
CA LYS A 11 -10.92 -12.75 21.90
C LYS A 11 -12.14 -11.98 21.39
N ALA A 12 -12.23 -10.68 21.71
CA ALA A 12 -13.30 -9.80 21.26
C ALA A 12 -13.07 -9.19 19.86
N SER A 13 -11.86 -9.31 19.28
CA SER A 13 -11.55 -8.85 17.93
C SER A 13 -12.14 -9.77 16.86
N ILE A 14 -12.47 -9.24 15.68
CA ILE A 14 -12.91 -10.00 14.49
C ILE A 14 -12.03 -11.22 14.23
N PHE A 15 -10.72 -11.08 14.46
CA PHE A 15 -9.74 -12.13 14.18
C PHE A 15 -9.28 -12.90 15.42
N GLY A 16 -9.85 -12.63 16.59
CA GLY A 16 -9.50 -13.35 17.80
C GLY A 16 -8.00 -13.25 18.12
N ASN A 17 -7.42 -14.39 18.49
CA ASN A 17 -5.99 -14.57 18.73
C ASN A 17 -5.10 -14.39 17.47
N PHE A 18 -5.68 -14.31 16.26
CA PHE A 18 -4.91 -14.05 15.03
C PHE A 18 -4.66 -12.56 14.77
N SER A 19 -5.34 -11.67 15.49
CA SER A 19 -5.20 -10.21 15.34
C SER A 19 -3.75 -9.69 15.33
N PRO A 20 -2.83 -10.11 16.24
CA PRO A 20 -1.46 -9.59 16.21
C PRO A 20 -0.71 -10.03 14.95
N TYR A 21 -0.93 -11.26 14.48
CA TYR A 21 -0.31 -11.75 13.25
C TYR A 21 -0.79 -10.97 12.02
N ILE A 22 -2.10 -10.68 11.94
CA ILE A 22 -2.67 -9.88 10.85
C ILE A 22 -2.12 -8.45 10.87
N MET A 23 -1.94 -7.87 12.07
CA MET A 23 -1.31 -6.57 12.22
C MET A 23 0.15 -6.60 11.73
N SER A 24 0.93 -7.61 12.11
CA SER A 24 2.30 -7.78 11.63
C SER A 24 2.38 -7.93 10.11
N VAL A 25 1.49 -8.73 9.51
CA VAL A 25 1.43 -8.90 8.05
C VAL A 25 1.12 -7.58 7.36
N ARG A 26 0.15 -6.81 7.85
CA ARG A 26 -0.17 -5.48 7.29
C ARG A 26 1.03 -4.53 7.35
N ILE A 27 1.76 -4.51 8.46
CA ILE A 27 2.97 -3.70 8.61
C ILE A 27 4.04 -4.14 7.62
N ALA A 28 4.26 -5.44 7.46
CA ALA A 28 5.21 -5.98 6.49
C ALA A 28 4.86 -5.59 5.06
N VAL A 29 3.58 -5.70 4.67
CA VAL A 29 3.08 -5.28 3.35
C VAL A 29 3.32 -3.78 3.12
N LEU A 30 3.05 -2.94 4.11
CA LEU A 30 3.30 -1.50 4.01
C LEU A 30 4.79 -1.19 3.85
N ILE A 31 5.66 -1.83 4.63
CA ILE A 31 7.11 -1.66 4.52
C ILE A 31 7.59 -2.08 3.13
N LEU A 32 7.10 -3.19 2.59
CA LEU A 32 7.44 -3.65 1.23
C LEU A 32 6.95 -2.65 0.17
N ALA A 33 5.76 -2.09 0.32
CA ALA A 33 5.25 -1.06 -0.58
C ALA A 33 6.16 0.18 -0.58
N LEU A 34 6.48 0.70 0.61
CA LEU A 34 7.37 1.85 0.78
C LEU A 34 8.79 1.61 0.26
N PHE A 35 9.33 0.42 0.49
CA PHE A 35 10.63 0.02 -0.04
C PHE A 35 10.65 0.02 -1.57
N ASN A 36 9.59 -0.49 -2.21
CA ASN A 36 9.45 -0.45 -3.66
C ASN A 36 9.33 1.00 -4.18
N ILE A 37 8.57 1.87 -3.51
CA ILE A 37 8.49 3.29 -3.86
C ILE A 37 9.86 3.94 -3.78
N GLN A 38 10.59 3.77 -2.67
CA GLN A 38 11.93 4.33 -2.50
C GLN A 38 12.88 3.85 -3.60
N LYS A 39 12.84 2.55 -3.91
CA LYS A 39 13.64 1.94 -4.96
C LYS A 39 13.22 2.39 -6.36
N GLY A 40 11.93 2.68 -6.58
CA GLY A 40 11.39 3.25 -7.82
C GLY A 40 11.89 4.67 -8.03
N VAL A 41 11.81 5.52 -7.01
CA VAL A 41 12.33 6.90 -7.03
C VAL A 41 13.84 6.91 -7.27
N GLN A 42 14.60 6.03 -6.61
CA GLN A 42 16.03 5.92 -6.86
C GLN A 42 16.35 5.55 -8.33
N ALA A 43 15.60 4.62 -8.91
CA ALA A 43 15.79 4.24 -10.32
C ALA A 43 15.38 5.37 -11.27
N PHE A 44 14.31 6.10 -10.94
CA PHE A 44 13.83 7.25 -11.70
C PHE A 44 14.88 8.39 -11.74
N ILE A 45 15.55 8.66 -10.61
CA ILE A 45 16.60 9.68 -10.55
C ILE A 45 17.90 9.22 -11.24
N LYS A 46 18.27 7.94 -11.08
CA LYS A 46 19.57 7.44 -11.55
C LYS A 46 19.59 7.06 -13.03
N GLU A 47 18.50 6.51 -13.55
CA GLU A 47 18.45 5.89 -14.89
C GLU A 47 17.66 6.75 -15.89
N GLY A 48 17.22 7.95 -15.50
CA GLY A 48 16.39 8.82 -16.30
C GLY A 48 14.89 8.72 -15.97
N PHE A 49 14.15 9.76 -16.32
CA PHE A 49 12.73 9.93 -15.98
C PHE A 49 11.85 8.81 -16.55
N PHE A 50 12.13 8.35 -17.77
CA PHE A 50 11.32 7.37 -18.49
C PHE A 50 12.03 6.02 -18.58
N ASN A 51 12.13 5.32 -17.46
CA ASN A 51 12.81 4.03 -17.35
C ASN A 51 11.86 2.89 -16.96
N PHE A 52 12.01 1.74 -17.60
CA PHE A 52 11.28 0.52 -17.27
C PHE A 52 11.43 0.09 -15.80
N LYS A 53 12.62 0.18 -15.19
CA LYS A 53 12.82 -0.30 -13.81
C LYS A 53 12.06 0.52 -12.78
N SER A 54 11.94 1.84 -12.98
CA SER A 54 11.17 2.69 -12.08
C SER A 54 9.68 2.42 -12.24
N SER A 55 9.18 2.31 -13.48
CA SER A 55 7.79 1.91 -13.76
C SER A 55 7.43 0.59 -13.08
N GLU A 56 8.24 -0.46 -13.23
CA GLU A 56 7.93 -1.76 -12.63
C GLU A 56 7.88 -1.70 -11.08
N ARG A 57 8.76 -0.93 -10.46
CA ARG A 57 8.78 -0.76 -8.99
C ARG A 57 7.58 0.02 -8.49
N PHE A 58 7.19 1.09 -9.19
CA PHE A 58 5.97 1.83 -8.86
C PHE A 58 4.73 0.98 -9.03
N ASN A 59 4.67 0.19 -10.11
CA ASN A 59 3.61 -0.77 -10.36
C ASN A 59 3.47 -1.80 -9.22
N ARG A 60 4.57 -2.39 -8.76
CA ARG A 60 4.53 -3.32 -7.61
C ARG A 60 4.04 -2.65 -6.33
N SER A 61 4.48 -1.42 -6.05
CA SER A 61 4.02 -0.69 -4.86
C SER A 61 2.56 -0.29 -4.94
N GLU A 62 2.03 0.01 -6.13
CA GLU A 62 0.62 0.37 -6.31
C GLU A 62 -0.29 -0.78 -5.89
N TYR A 63 -0.02 -2.01 -6.36
CA TYR A 63 -0.87 -3.17 -6.05
C TYR A 63 -0.85 -3.48 -4.56
N LEU A 64 0.32 -3.36 -3.92
CA LEU A 64 0.45 -3.57 -2.48
C LEU A 64 -0.37 -2.53 -1.69
N LEU A 65 -0.33 -1.25 -2.08
CA LEU A 65 -1.11 -0.20 -1.43
C LEU A 65 -2.60 -0.35 -1.68
N LEU A 66 -3.02 -0.63 -2.92
CA LEU A 66 -4.43 -0.82 -3.27
C LEU A 66 -5.03 -2.00 -2.50
N LEU A 67 -4.33 -3.14 -2.47
CA LEU A 67 -4.78 -4.33 -1.74
C LEU A 67 -4.83 -4.05 -0.24
N LEU A 68 -3.80 -3.42 0.33
CA LEU A 68 -3.76 -3.06 1.75
C LEU A 68 -4.92 -2.13 2.13
N SER A 69 -5.20 -1.11 1.30
CA SER A 69 -6.29 -0.16 1.53
C SER A 69 -7.67 -0.80 1.46
N VAL A 70 -7.95 -1.57 0.41
CA VAL A 70 -9.24 -2.23 0.24
C VAL A 70 -9.48 -3.22 1.38
N PHE A 71 -8.48 -4.03 1.71
CA PHE A 71 -8.58 -5.00 2.81
C PHE A 71 -8.71 -4.30 4.17
N GLY A 72 -8.00 -3.20 4.38
CA GLY A 72 -8.09 -2.38 5.58
C GLY A 72 -9.48 -1.79 5.80
N ILE A 73 -10.09 -1.25 4.74
CA ILE A 73 -11.46 -0.72 4.76
C ILE A 73 -12.45 -1.84 5.10
N ILE A 74 -12.37 -2.99 4.42
CA ILE A 74 -13.25 -4.15 4.68
C ILE A 74 -13.15 -4.58 6.15
N ILE A 75 -11.93 -4.76 6.68
CA ILE A 75 -11.73 -5.13 8.08
C ILE A 75 -12.36 -4.12 9.03
N ARG A 76 -12.19 -2.82 8.78
CA ARG A 76 -12.75 -1.79 9.65
C ARG A 76 -14.27 -1.73 9.61
N LEU A 77 -14.86 -1.95 8.44
CA LEU A 77 -16.32 -2.03 8.30
C LEU A 77 -16.89 -3.27 9.02
N LEU A 78 -16.23 -4.44 8.90
CA LEU A 78 -16.64 -5.65 9.61
C LEU A 78 -16.50 -5.51 11.15
N GLY A 79 -15.51 -4.74 11.60
CA GLY A 79 -15.22 -4.49 13.02
C GLY A 79 -15.90 -3.27 13.60
N MET A 80 -16.84 -2.64 12.88
CA MET A 80 -17.39 -1.33 13.24
C MET A 80 -18.06 -1.32 14.62
N ASN A 81 -18.57 -2.46 15.09
CA ASN A 81 -19.20 -2.58 16.40
C ASN A 81 -18.21 -2.75 17.56
N GLN A 82 -16.91 -2.94 17.28
CA GLN A 82 -15.87 -3.25 18.27
C GLN A 82 -14.96 -2.05 18.59
N SER A 83 -15.13 -0.91 17.92
CA SER A 83 -14.26 0.26 18.06
C SER A 83 -15.06 1.56 18.17
N PRO A 84 -14.51 2.60 18.83
CA PRO A 84 -15.12 3.93 18.83
C PRO A 84 -15.28 4.48 17.42
N LYS A 85 -16.40 5.18 17.15
CA LYS A 85 -16.72 5.76 15.83
C LYS A 85 -15.61 6.68 15.31
N GLU A 86 -15.00 7.47 16.18
CA GLU A 86 -13.89 8.38 15.82
C GLU A 86 -12.67 7.62 15.31
N GLN A 87 -12.32 6.50 15.95
CA GLN A 87 -11.20 5.67 15.53
C GLN A 87 -11.49 5.01 14.17
N ILE A 88 -12.72 4.51 13.98
CA ILE A 88 -13.15 3.93 12.70
C ILE A 88 -13.05 4.96 11.57
N LEU A 89 -13.53 6.18 11.81
CA LEU A 89 -13.47 7.26 10.82
C LEU A 89 -12.01 7.60 10.47
N SER A 90 -11.15 7.78 11.47
CA SER A 90 -9.73 8.07 11.27
C SER A 90 -9.02 6.97 10.47
N ASP A 91 -9.30 5.71 10.79
CA ASP A 91 -8.73 4.56 10.07
C ASP A 91 -9.23 4.48 8.61
N ILE A 92 -10.51 4.72 8.37
CA ILE A 92 -11.06 4.75 7.01
C ILE A 92 -10.42 5.87 6.19
N ILE A 93 -10.28 7.07 6.76
CA ILE A 93 -9.59 8.20 6.11
C ILE A 93 -8.16 7.82 5.75
N LEU A 94 -7.42 7.17 6.66
CA LEU A 94 -6.07 6.70 6.39
C LEU A 94 -6.02 5.71 5.22
N TYR A 95 -6.93 4.73 5.18
CA TYR A 95 -6.96 3.76 4.07
C TYR A 95 -7.39 4.40 2.74
N LEU A 96 -8.29 5.38 2.77
CA LEU A 96 -8.64 6.17 1.58
C LEU A 96 -7.45 6.99 1.08
N LEU A 97 -6.65 7.59 1.98
CA LEU A 97 -5.42 8.27 1.60
C LEU A 97 -4.42 7.31 0.97
N LEU A 98 -4.20 6.14 1.57
CA LEU A 98 -3.34 5.09 1.00
C LEU A 98 -3.85 4.61 -0.36
N LEU A 99 -5.17 4.54 -0.55
CA LEU A 99 -5.80 4.18 -1.82
C LEU A 99 -5.52 5.26 -2.87
N ALA A 100 -5.69 6.54 -2.53
CA ALA A 100 -5.40 7.66 -3.41
C ALA A 100 -3.92 7.71 -3.82
N ILE A 101 -3.01 7.43 -2.88
CA ILE A 101 -1.57 7.30 -3.18
C ILE A 101 -1.32 6.13 -4.14
N GLY A 102 -1.96 4.97 -3.92
CA GLY A 102 -1.88 3.83 -4.82
C GLY A 102 -2.35 4.15 -6.23
N ILE A 103 -3.49 4.83 -6.38
CA ILE A 103 -4.01 5.29 -7.67
C ILE A 103 -3.05 6.30 -8.33
N GLY A 104 -2.48 7.22 -7.55
CA GLY A 104 -1.49 8.17 -8.04
C GLY A 104 -0.23 7.48 -8.59
N LEU A 105 0.25 6.44 -7.90
CA LEU A 105 1.37 5.62 -8.37
C LEU A 105 1.04 4.83 -9.63
N LEU A 106 -0.20 4.38 -9.79
CA LEU A 106 -0.69 3.72 -11.00
C LEU A 106 -0.63 4.64 -12.21
N ALA A 107 -1.24 5.82 -12.09
CA ALA A 107 -1.16 6.82 -13.15
C ALA A 107 0.30 7.19 -13.47
N PHE A 108 1.14 7.35 -12.44
CA PHE A 108 2.54 7.71 -12.61
C PHE A 108 3.36 6.60 -13.29
N SER A 109 3.16 5.35 -12.91
CA SER A 109 3.80 4.16 -13.51
C SER A 109 3.46 4.04 -14.99
N ASP A 110 2.20 4.26 -15.35
CA ASP A 110 1.73 4.24 -16.74
C ASP A 110 2.36 5.35 -17.59
N VAL A 111 2.48 6.56 -17.04
CA VAL A 111 3.15 7.68 -17.71
C VAL A 111 4.62 7.34 -17.97
N ILE A 112 5.33 6.80 -16.98
CA ILE A 112 6.73 6.39 -17.13
C ILE A 112 6.87 5.33 -18.22
N LYS A 113 6.01 4.31 -18.20
CA LYS A 113 6.05 3.20 -19.16
C LYS A 113 5.83 3.67 -20.60
N LYS A 114 4.83 4.53 -20.82
CA LYS A 114 4.54 5.09 -22.14
C LYS A 114 5.67 6.01 -22.61
N GLY A 115 6.21 6.84 -21.72
CA GLY A 115 7.36 7.69 -22.05
C GLY A 115 8.60 6.87 -22.44
N ASN A 116 8.87 5.75 -21.77
CA ASN A 116 10.01 4.88 -22.08
C ASN A 116 9.87 4.26 -23.49
N ILE A 117 8.65 3.87 -23.88
CA ILE A 117 8.37 3.35 -25.22
C ILE A 117 8.65 4.42 -26.27
N ILE A 118 8.10 5.63 -26.08
CA ILE A 118 8.28 6.76 -27.02
C ILE A 118 9.76 7.13 -27.16
N GLU A 119 10.51 7.20 -26.05
CA GLU A 119 11.94 7.51 -26.07
C GLU A 119 12.74 6.42 -26.80
N THR A 120 12.38 5.15 -26.61
CA THR A 120 13.02 4.03 -27.30
C THR A 120 12.73 4.06 -28.80
N GLU A 121 11.49 4.32 -29.21
CA GLU A 121 11.09 4.43 -30.62
C GLU A 121 11.80 5.60 -31.32
N ASN A 122 11.89 6.75 -30.65
CA ASN A 122 12.57 7.92 -31.19
C ASN A 122 14.07 7.66 -31.39
N ASN A 123 14.73 7.02 -30.41
CA ASN A 123 16.15 6.66 -30.50
C ASN A 123 16.46 5.59 -31.58
N LEU A 124 15.47 4.81 -32.01
CA LEU A 124 15.62 3.82 -33.09
C LEU A 124 15.37 4.41 -34.49
N THR A 125 14.75 5.59 -34.56
CA THR A 125 14.33 6.23 -35.83
C THR A 125 15.30 7.31 -36.29
N ILE A 126 16.03 7.94 -35.36
CA ILE A 126 17.10 8.92 -35.62
C ILE A 126 18.43 8.18 -35.77
#